data_AF-A0A7J8JCC8-F1
#
_entry.id   AF-A0A7J8JCC8-F1
#
_cell.length_a   1.000
_cell.length_b   1.000
_cell.length_c   1.000
_cell.angle_alpha   90.00
_cell.angle_beta   90.00
_cell.angle_gamma   90.00
#
_symmetry.space_group_name_H-M   'P 1'
#
loop_
_entity.id
_entity.type
_entity.pdbx_description
1 polymer ?
#
loop_
_entity_poly.entity_id
_entity_poly.type
_entity_poly.pdbx_seq_one_letter_code
_entity_poly.pdbx_strand_id
1 'polypeptide(L)'
;MWRFTFYLCIFCYGIRFLWSSPWFWDTRQCWHSYPYQPLTSGLYYYYIMELAFYWSLMFSQFTDIKRKDFLIMFVHHLATIGLITFSYVNNMVRVGTLVMCLHDASDFLLEAAKLANYAKYQRLCDTLFVIFSAVFMVTRLGIYPFWILNTTLFESWEMIGPYPSWWLFNGLLLILQVLHVIWSYLIARIAFKALIRGKVSKDDRSDVESSSEEEDVTTNTKRPCDSSSSNGANWVNGHVEGSYWAEE
;
A
#
# COMPACT_ATOMS: atom_id res chain seq x y z
N MET A 1 15.09 -1.63 0.22
CA MET A 1 15.75 -2.19 -0.99
C MET A 1 15.41 -3.67 -1.14
N TRP A 2 15.82 -4.53 -0.20
CA TRP A 2 15.61 -6.00 -0.32
C TRP A 2 14.14 -6.44 -0.50
N ARG A 3 13.18 -5.86 0.24
CA ARG A 3 11.74 -6.18 0.10
C ARG A 3 11.22 -5.93 -1.32
N PHE A 4 11.57 -4.78 -1.90
CA PHE A 4 11.21 -4.43 -3.28
C PHE A 4 11.76 -5.46 -4.28
N THR A 5 13.05 -5.80 -4.16
CA THR A 5 13.69 -6.77 -5.04
C THR A 5 13.00 -8.13 -4.95
N PHE A 6 12.69 -8.59 -3.72
CA PHE A 6 11.97 -9.85 -3.52
C PHE A 6 10.60 -9.83 -4.21
N TYR A 7 9.74 -8.85 -3.88
CA TYR A 7 8.39 -8.76 -4.47
C TYR A 7 8.40 -8.64 -5.99
N LEU A 8 9.36 -7.90 -6.56
CA LEU A 8 9.48 -7.79 -8.01
C LEU A 8 9.89 -9.13 -8.64
N CYS A 9 10.91 -9.79 -8.11
CA CYS A 9 11.39 -11.06 -8.64
C CYS A 9 10.31 -12.15 -8.54
N ILE A 10 9.63 -12.23 -7.40
CA ILE A 10 8.63 -13.26 -7.15
C ILE A 10 7.37 -13.04 -7.97
N PHE A 11 6.94 -11.79 -8.14
CA PHE A 11 5.83 -11.45 -9.03
C PHE A 11 6.13 -11.79 -10.49
N CYS A 12 7.32 -11.42 -11.00
CA CYS A 12 7.74 -11.76 -12.35
C CYS A 12 7.81 -13.28 -12.56
N TYR A 13 8.33 -14.02 -11.57
CA TYR A 13 8.35 -15.47 -11.59
C TYR A 13 6.92 -16.06 -11.63
N GLY A 14 6.05 -15.59 -10.73
CA GLY A 14 4.66 -16.02 -10.60
C GLY A 14 3.87 -15.81 -11.90
N ILE A 15 3.95 -14.61 -12.48
CA ILE A 15 3.27 -14.31 -13.77
C ILE A 15 3.81 -15.18 -14.89
N ARG A 16 5.13 -15.34 -15.03
CA ARG A 16 5.72 -16.18 -16.08
C ARG A 16 5.22 -17.63 -15.97
N PHE A 17 5.17 -18.16 -14.76
CA PHE A 17 4.74 -19.53 -14.52
C PHE A 17 3.23 -19.71 -14.71
N LEU A 18 2.43 -18.81 -14.14
CA LEU A 18 0.97 -18.86 -14.20
C LEU A 18 0.45 -18.61 -15.61
N TRP A 19 1.10 -17.78 -16.41
CA TRP A 19 0.70 -17.55 -17.79
C TRP A 19 0.63 -18.85 -18.62
N SER A 20 1.56 -19.79 -18.36
CA SER A 20 1.57 -21.11 -18.99
C SER A 20 0.64 -22.14 -18.32
N SER A 21 0.01 -21.79 -17.21
CA SER A 21 -0.82 -22.69 -16.41
C SER A 21 -2.30 -22.55 -16.77
N PRO A 22 -3.04 -23.65 -17.07
CA PRO A 22 -4.45 -23.56 -17.46
C PRO A 22 -5.36 -22.89 -16.43
N TRP A 23 -5.06 -23.07 -15.14
CA TRP A 23 -5.85 -22.51 -14.04
C TRP A 23 -5.71 -21.00 -13.87
N PHE A 24 -4.77 -20.36 -14.58
CA PHE A 24 -4.68 -18.90 -14.64
C PHE A 24 -5.72 -18.28 -15.60
N TRP A 25 -6.33 -19.08 -16.46
CA TRP A 25 -7.35 -18.61 -17.41
C TRP A 25 -8.74 -19.14 -17.04
N ASP A 26 -8.80 -20.35 -16.48
CA ASP A 26 -10.04 -21.00 -16.05
C ASP A 26 -9.88 -21.52 -14.61
N THR A 27 -10.56 -20.86 -13.66
CA THR A 27 -10.49 -21.22 -12.24
C THR A 27 -11.05 -22.60 -11.94
N ARG A 28 -11.90 -23.17 -12.80
CA ARG A 28 -12.41 -24.53 -12.60
C ARG A 28 -11.30 -25.57 -12.67
N GLN A 29 -10.25 -25.30 -13.46
CA GLN A 29 -9.05 -26.13 -13.53
C GLN A 29 -8.28 -26.17 -12.22
N CYS A 30 -8.52 -25.26 -11.27
CA CYS A 30 -7.95 -25.36 -9.93
C CYS A 30 -8.42 -26.61 -9.19
N TRP A 31 -9.64 -27.09 -9.46
CA TRP A 31 -10.29 -28.17 -8.74
C TRP A 31 -10.28 -29.49 -9.52
N HIS A 32 -9.97 -29.46 -10.81
CA HIS A 32 -9.85 -30.67 -11.61
C HIS A 32 -8.79 -31.62 -11.04
N SER A 33 -9.18 -32.89 -10.86
CA SER A 33 -8.36 -33.95 -10.25
C SER A 33 -7.92 -33.67 -8.81
N TYR A 34 -8.51 -32.71 -8.11
CA TYR A 34 -8.30 -32.55 -6.67
C TYR A 34 -8.82 -33.79 -5.91
N PRO A 35 -8.09 -34.34 -4.92
CA PRO A 35 -6.82 -33.87 -4.34
C PRO A 35 -5.56 -34.46 -4.98
N TYR A 36 -5.65 -35.21 -6.07
CA TYR A 36 -4.53 -35.88 -6.74
C TYR A 36 -3.86 -35.00 -7.81
N GLN A 37 -3.35 -33.85 -7.38
CA GLN A 37 -2.65 -32.91 -8.25
C GLN A 37 -1.13 -33.07 -8.09
N PRO A 38 -0.36 -33.30 -9.16
CA PRO A 38 1.09 -33.45 -9.06
C PRO A 38 1.76 -32.10 -8.78
N LEU A 39 2.61 -32.06 -7.76
CA LEU A 39 3.41 -30.88 -7.43
C LEU A 39 4.65 -30.83 -8.33
N THR A 40 4.70 -29.84 -9.23
CA THR A 40 5.90 -29.59 -10.04
C THR A 40 6.97 -28.86 -9.21
N SER A 41 8.25 -29.05 -9.55
CA SER A 41 9.34 -28.39 -8.82
C SER A 41 9.23 -26.86 -8.84
N GLY A 42 8.72 -26.27 -9.93
CA GLY A 42 8.49 -24.83 -10.00
C GLY A 42 7.46 -24.33 -8.98
N LEU A 43 6.33 -25.04 -8.86
CA LEU A 43 5.33 -24.75 -7.83
C LEU A 43 5.89 -24.87 -6.41
N TYR A 44 6.68 -25.92 -6.17
CA TYR A 44 7.33 -26.13 -4.89
C TYR A 44 8.24 -24.95 -4.51
N TYR A 45 9.14 -24.54 -5.40
CA TYR A 45 10.03 -23.41 -5.13
C TYR A 45 9.28 -22.10 -4.96
N TYR A 46 8.22 -21.87 -5.73
CA TYR A 46 7.36 -20.69 -5.56
C TYR A 46 6.79 -20.63 -4.13
N TYR A 47 6.18 -21.74 -3.70
CA TYR A 47 5.54 -21.85 -2.39
C TYR A 47 6.51 -21.69 -1.22
N ILE A 48 7.64 -22.40 -1.27
CA ILE A 48 8.62 -22.38 -0.17
C ILE A 48 9.29 -21.01 -0.05
N MET A 49 9.58 -20.36 -1.18
CA MET A 49 10.17 -19.03 -1.19
C MET A 49 9.20 -17.98 -0.62
N GLU A 50 7.94 -18.00 -1.05
CA GLU A 50 6.90 -17.13 -0.49
C GLU A 50 6.70 -17.36 1.00
N LEU A 51 6.52 -18.63 1.41
CA LEU A 51 6.30 -18.99 2.80
C LEU A 51 7.46 -18.53 3.69
N ALA A 52 8.71 -18.75 3.28
CA ALA A 52 9.90 -18.32 4.01
C ALA A 52 9.96 -16.80 4.16
N PHE A 53 9.62 -16.07 3.10
CA PHE A 53 9.59 -14.61 3.13
C PHE A 53 8.48 -14.08 4.05
N TYR A 54 7.26 -14.61 3.99
CA TYR A 54 6.18 -14.23 4.89
C TYR A 54 6.49 -14.54 6.37
N TRP A 55 7.17 -15.66 6.66
CA TRP A 55 7.67 -15.94 8.01
C TRP A 55 8.72 -14.91 8.46
N SER A 56 9.64 -14.52 7.58
CA SER A 56 10.63 -13.48 7.89
C SER A 56 9.94 -12.14 8.23
N LEU A 57 8.89 -11.78 7.49
CA LEU A 57 8.11 -10.58 7.74
C LEU A 57 7.33 -10.67 9.06
N MET A 58 6.72 -11.83 9.33
CA MET A 58 5.99 -12.11 10.56
C MET A 58 6.85 -11.88 11.80
N PHE A 59 8.12 -12.32 11.80
CA PHE A 59 9.01 -12.09 12.93
C PHE A 59 9.58 -10.68 12.95
N SER A 60 9.91 -10.11 11.79
CA SER A 60 10.48 -8.75 11.70
C SER A 60 9.56 -7.67 12.30
N GLN A 61 8.23 -7.86 12.26
CA GLN A 61 7.31 -6.87 12.82
C GLN A 61 7.42 -6.71 14.34
N PHE A 62 7.97 -7.70 15.06
CA PHE A 62 8.18 -7.62 16.51
C PHE A 62 9.45 -6.82 16.87
N THR A 63 10.43 -6.80 15.96
CA THR A 63 11.64 -6.00 16.10
C THR A 63 11.47 -4.58 15.54
N ASP A 64 10.58 -4.42 14.55
CA ASP A 64 10.25 -3.13 13.96
C ASP A 64 9.43 -2.28 14.95
N ILE A 65 9.54 -0.95 14.80
CA ILE A 65 8.81 0.01 15.65
C ILE A 65 7.30 -0.23 15.50
N LYS A 66 6.63 -0.50 16.64
CA LYS A 66 5.18 -0.75 16.66
C LYS A 66 4.42 0.46 16.12
N ARG A 67 3.72 0.23 15.01
CA ARG A 67 2.84 1.21 14.36
C ARG A 67 1.37 0.95 14.75
N LYS A 68 0.51 1.93 14.47
CA LYS A 68 -0.93 1.86 14.78
C LYS A 68 -1.66 0.73 14.02
N ASP A 69 -1.08 0.25 12.92
CA ASP A 69 -1.54 -0.88 12.10
C ASP A 69 -1.00 -2.24 12.55
N PHE A 70 -0.27 -2.33 13.68
CA PHE A 70 0.39 -3.57 14.12
C PHE A 70 -0.54 -4.78 14.19
N LEU A 71 -1.69 -4.68 14.88
CA LEU A 71 -2.61 -5.82 15.02
C LEU A 71 -3.20 -6.26 13.67
N ILE A 72 -3.52 -5.30 12.80
CA ILE A 72 -4.09 -5.58 11.48
C ILE A 72 -3.06 -6.33 10.63
N MET A 73 -1.80 -5.87 10.63
CA MET A 73 -0.71 -6.54 9.94
C MET A 73 -0.38 -7.91 10.56
N PHE A 74 -0.43 -8.05 11.89
CA PHE A 74 -0.18 -9.32 12.55
C PHE A 74 -1.22 -10.39 12.17
N VAL A 75 -2.52 -10.04 12.26
CA VAL A 75 -3.62 -10.91 11.86
C VAL A 75 -3.51 -11.26 10.37
N HIS A 76 -3.13 -10.31 9.53
CA HIS A 76 -2.86 -10.57 8.11
C HIS A 76 -1.77 -11.61 7.90
N HIS A 77 -0.59 -11.44 8.49
CA HIS A 77 0.50 -12.40 8.31
C HIS A 77 0.11 -13.78 8.84
N LEU A 78 -0.66 -13.84 9.92
CA LEU A 78 -1.14 -15.12 10.46
C LEU A 78 -2.11 -15.78 9.48
N ALA A 79 -3.02 -15.00 8.89
CA ALA A 79 -3.95 -15.47 7.87
C ALA A 79 -3.23 -15.91 6.58
N THR A 80 -2.26 -15.14 6.07
CA THR A 80 -1.54 -15.48 4.83
C THR A 80 -0.62 -16.69 5.01
N ILE A 81 0.15 -16.77 6.10
CA ILE A 81 0.96 -17.96 6.41
C ILE A 81 0.06 -19.18 6.61
N GLY A 82 -1.08 -19.00 7.29
CA GLY A 82 -2.10 -20.04 7.43
C GLY A 82 -2.62 -20.53 6.08
N LEU A 83 -2.99 -19.61 5.17
CA LEU A 83 -3.48 -19.93 3.83
C LEU A 83 -2.45 -20.64 2.97
N ILE A 84 -1.20 -20.17 2.96
CA ILE A 84 -0.11 -20.79 2.20
C ILE A 84 0.16 -22.20 2.73
N THR A 85 0.30 -22.36 4.05
CA THR A 85 0.56 -23.67 4.68
C THR A 85 -0.61 -24.63 4.44
N PHE A 86 -1.84 -24.16 4.66
CA PHE A 86 -3.02 -24.99 4.56
C PHE A 86 -3.33 -25.40 3.11
N SER A 87 -3.15 -24.48 2.15
CA SER A 87 -3.29 -24.82 0.73
C SER A 87 -2.24 -25.83 0.29
N TYR A 88 -1.01 -25.75 0.81
CA TYR A 88 0.04 -26.72 0.52
C TYR A 88 -0.28 -28.12 1.09
N VAL A 89 -0.65 -28.21 2.37
CA VAL A 89 -0.92 -29.49 3.06
C VAL A 89 -2.14 -30.21 2.48
N ASN A 90 -3.17 -29.47 2.04
CA ASN A 90 -4.38 -30.04 1.43
C ASN A 90 -4.27 -30.22 -0.09
N ASN A 91 -3.11 -29.93 -0.70
CA ASN A 91 -2.92 -29.98 -2.15
C ASN A 91 -3.85 -29.04 -2.96
N MET A 92 -4.23 -27.89 -2.39
CA MET A 92 -4.96 -26.79 -3.05
C MET A 92 -3.98 -25.77 -3.67
N VAL A 93 -2.86 -26.27 -4.21
CA VAL A 93 -1.70 -25.48 -4.63
C VAL A 93 -2.04 -24.55 -5.80
N ARG A 94 -2.90 -25.00 -6.72
CA ARG A 94 -3.33 -24.21 -7.88
C ARG A 94 -4.02 -22.91 -7.45
N VAL A 95 -5.02 -23.00 -6.57
CA VAL A 95 -5.71 -21.81 -6.03
C VAL A 95 -4.74 -20.92 -5.26
N GLY A 96 -3.91 -21.51 -4.39
CA GLY A 96 -3.00 -20.69 -3.59
C GLY A 96 -1.95 -19.97 -4.43
N THR A 97 -1.51 -20.52 -5.57
CA THR A 97 -0.67 -19.74 -6.51
C THR A 97 -1.38 -18.53 -7.12
N LEU A 98 -2.68 -18.64 -7.42
CA LEU A 98 -3.46 -17.50 -7.89
C LEU A 98 -3.61 -16.44 -6.80
N VAL A 99 -3.86 -16.88 -5.56
CA VAL A 99 -3.90 -15.99 -4.39
C VAL A 99 -2.57 -15.26 -4.26
N MET A 100 -1.44 -15.96 -4.16
CA MET A 100 -0.11 -15.33 -4.00
C MET A 100 0.20 -14.33 -5.12
N CYS A 101 0.07 -14.74 -6.38
CA CYS A 101 0.38 -13.87 -7.51
C CYS A 101 -0.51 -12.62 -7.58
N LEU A 102 -1.81 -12.76 -7.29
CA LEU A 102 -2.71 -11.63 -7.17
C LEU A 102 -2.25 -10.67 -6.06
N HIS A 103 -1.65 -11.21 -5.00
CA HIS A 103 -1.13 -10.40 -3.91
C HIS A 103 0.14 -9.65 -4.24
N ASP A 104 1.08 -10.30 -4.89
CA ASP A 104 2.37 -9.70 -5.21
C ASP A 104 2.24 -8.55 -6.22
N ALA A 105 1.15 -8.53 -7.01
CA ALA A 105 0.90 -7.54 -8.06
C ALA A 105 0.90 -6.08 -7.60
N SER A 106 0.45 -5.79 -6.37
CA SER A 106 0.47 -4.42 -5.81
C SER A 106 1.71 -4.14 -4.95
N ASP A 107 2.35 -5.17 -4.42
CA ASP A 107 3.22 -5.02 -3.27
C ASP A 107 4.61 -4.49 -3.66
N PHE A 108 5.11 -4.85 -4.85
CA PHE A 108 6.33 -4.25 -5.38
C PHE A 108 6.14 -2.75 -5.68
N LEU A 109 4.93 -2.30 -6.08
CA LEU A 109 4.64 -0.88 -6.32
C LEU A 109 4.63 -0.08 -5.01
N LEU A 110 4.07 -0.67 -3.94
CA LEU A 110 4.10 -0.07 -2.60
C LEU A 110 5.54 0.12 -2.11
N GLU A 111 6.38 -0.91 -2.24
CA GLU A 111 7.78 -0.84 -1.84
C GLU A 111 8.58 0.12 -2.73
N ALA A 112 8.27 0.21 -4.03
CA ALA A 112 8.86 1.20 -4.94
C ALA A 112 8.51 2.63 -4.51
N ALA A 113 7.25 2.91 -4.14
CA ALA A 113 6.82 4.22 -3.66
C ALA A 113 7.57 4.62 -2.37
N LYS A 114 7.74 3.68 -1.44
CA LYS A 114 8.55 3.91 -0.22
C LYS A 114 10.00 4.25 -0.57
N LEU A 115 10.62 3.52 -1.50
CA LEU A 115 11.99 3.79 -1.95
C LEU A 115 12.13 5.16 -2.62
N ALA A 116 11.17 5.56 -3.46
CA ALA A 116 11.14 6.90 -4.05
C ALA A 116 11.03 7.99 -2.97
N ASN A 117 10.24 7.76 -1.92
CA ASN A 117 10.15 8.65 -0.77
C ASN A 117 11.48 8.74 0.00
N TYR A 118 12.16 7.61 0.23
CA TYR A 118 13.50 7.61 0.86
C TYR A 118 14.54 8.37 0.03
N ALA A 119 14.46 8.28 -1.31
CA ALA A 119 15.32 9.03 -2.23
C ALA A 119 14.93 10.51 -2.41
N LYS A 120 13.88 10.98 -1.72
CA LYS A 120 13.32 12.35 -1.82
C LYS A 120 12.81 12.72 -3.23
N TYR A 121 12.42 11.74 -4.05
CA TYR A 121 11.82 11.96 -5.36
C TYR A 121 10.29 12.01 -5.28
N GLN A 122 9.75 13.15 -4.83
CA GLN A 122 8.33 13.30 -4.53
C GLN A 122 7.41 13.00 -5.73
N ARG A 123 7.73 13.50 -6.93
CA ARG A 123 6.90 13.26 -8.13
C ARG A 123 6.78 11.78 -8.48
N LEU A 124 7.88 11.03 -8.36
CA LEU A 124 7.88 9.59 -8.59
C LEU A 124 7.12 8.86 -7.48
N CYS A 125 7.31 9.25 -6.22
CA CYS A 125 6.56 8.69 -5.08
C CYS A 125 5.05 8.85 -5.28
N ASP A 126 4.58 10.05 -5.60
CA ASP A 126 3.15 10.34 -5.79
C ASP A 126 2.58 9.56 -6.98
N THR A 127 3.33 9.47 -8.08
CA THR A 127 2.94 8.69 -9.27
C THR A 127 2.83 7.20 -8.95
N LEU A 128 3.85 6.63 -8.30
CA LEU A 128 3.86 5.23 -7.87
C LEU A 128 2.74 4.94 -6.87
N PHE A 129 2.42 5.87 -5.96
CA PHE A 129 1.32 5.73 -5.02
C PHE A 129 -0.05 5.69 -5.72
N VAL A 130 -0.27 6.49 -6.76
CA VAL A 130 -1.52 6.45 -7.55
C VAL A 130 -1.64 5.13 -8.30
N ILE A 131 -0.57 4.68 -8.96
CA ILE A 131 -0.55 3.39 -9.68
C ILE A 131 -0.78 2.24 -8.70
N PHE A 132 -0.07 2.23 -7.57
CA PHE A 132 -0.29 1.28 -6.47
C PHE A 132 -1.76 1.26 -6.03
N SER A 133 -2.35 2.43 -5.78
CA SER A 133 -3.72 2.54 -5.31
C SER A 133 -4.72 1.95 -6.32
N ALA A 134 -4.53 2.23 -7.61
CA ALA A 134 -5.38 1.68 -8.66
C ALA A 134 -5.25 0.16 -8.78
N VAL A 135 -4.00 -0.36 -8.83
CA VAL A 135 -3.73 -1.80 -8.90
C VAL A 135 -4.31 -2.52 -7.67
N PHE A 136 -4.07 -1.98 -6.47
CA PHE A 136 -4.60 -2.55 -5.22
C PHE A 136 -6.13 -2.61 -5.25
N MET A 137 -6.84 -1.57 -5.69
CA MET A 137 -8.30 -1.59 -5.76
C MET A 137 -8.81 -2.66 -6.73
N VAL A 138 -8.23 -2.73 -7.92
CA VAL A 138 -8.66 -3.68 -8.96
C VAL A 138 -8.38 -5.12 -8.52
N THR A 139 -7.18 -5.41 -8.01
CA THR A 139 -6.81 -6.78 -7.62
C THR A 139 -7.56 -7.23 -6.36
N ARG A 140 -7.72 -6.36 -5.36
CA ARG A 140 -8.29 -6.73 -4.05
C ARG A 140 -9.80 -6.64 -3.94
N LEU A 141 -10.43 -5.66 -4.58
CA LEU A 141 -11.88 -5.47 -4.50
C LEU A 141 -12.61 -5.96 -5.75
N GLY A 142 -11.91 -6.06 -6.88
CA GLY A 142 -12.43 -6.66 -8.09
C GLY A 142 -12.09 -8.14 -8.19
N ILE A 143 -10.86 -8.43 -8.61
CA ILE A 143 -10.46 -9.78 -9.02
C ILE A 143 -10.53 -10.78 -7.84
N TYR A 144 -10.05 -10.42 -6.66
CA TYR A 144 -10.07 -11.34 -5.51
C TYR A 144 -11.49 -11.84 -5.15
N PRO A 145 -12.50 -10.99 -4.87
CA PRO A 145 -13.82 -11.48 -4.50
C PRO A 145 -14.59 -12.10 -5.66
N PHE A 146 -14.51 -11.55 -6.87
CA PHE A 146 -15.29 -12.07 -7.99
C PHE A 146 -14.71 -13.34 -8.60
N TRP A 147 -13.40 -13.56 -8.45
CA TRP A 147 -12.71 -14.67 -9.09
C TRP A 147 -12.22 -15.70 -8.08
N ILE A 148 -11.41 -15.28 -7.10
CA ILE A 148 -10.82 -16.20 -6.10
C ILE A 148 -11.86 -16.67 -5.08
N LEU A 149 -12.60 -15.76 -4.43
CA LEU A 149 -13.63 -16.19 -3.47
C LEU A 149 -14.75 -16.95 -4.18
N ASN A 150 -15.09 -16.57 -5.41
CA ASN A 150 -16.11 -17.28 -6.17
C ASN A 150 -15.70 -18.74 -6.45
N THR A 151 -14.46 -18.98 -6.88
CA THR A 151 -13.99 -20.33 -7.15
C THR A 151 -13.87 -21.18 -5.88
N THR A 152 -13.45 -20.60 -4.75
CA THR A 152 -13.29 -21.36 -3.50
C THR A 152 -14.58 -21.58 -2.74
N LEU A 153 -15.57 -20.68 -2.84
CA LEU A 153 -16.85 -20.83 -2.15
C LEU A 153 -17.86 -21.63 -2.97
N PHE A 154 -17.96 -21.37 -4.28
CA PHE A 154 -19.01 -21.97 -5.12
C PHE A 154 -18.48 -23.12 -5.97
N GLU A 155 -17.44 -22.89 -6.79
CA GLU A 155 -16.97 -23.91 -7.74
C GLU A 155 -16.39 -25.15 -7.02
N SER A 156 -15.66 -24.94 -5.93
CA SER A 156 -15.14 -26.05 -5.11
C SER A 156 -16.27 -26.88 -4.48
N TRP A 157 -17.34 -26.22 -4.03
CA TRP A 157 -18.50 -26.87 -3.42
C TRP A 157 -19.27 -27.68 -4.44
N GLU A 158 -19.45 -27.14 -5.65
CA GLU A 158 -20.15 -27.83 -6.74
C GLU A 158 -19.38 -29.06 -7.23
N MET A 159 -18.05 -28.99 -7.35
CA MET A 159 -17.24 -30.08 -7.92
C MET A 159 -16.83 -31.15 -6.91
N ILE A 160 -16.51 -30.78 -5.67
CA ILE A 160 -15.92 -31.68 -4.67
C ILE A 160 -16.93 -32.00 -3.55
N GLY A 161 -17.89 -31.11 -3.30
CA GLY A 161 -18.79 -31.19 -2.17
C GLY A 161 -18.15 -30.71 -0.86
N PRO A 162 -18.86 -30.85 0.28
CA PRO A 162 -18.38 -30.39 1.57
C PRO A 162 -17.25 -31.29 2.10
N TYR A 163 -16.09 -30.69 2.40
CA TYR A 163 -14.99 -31.35 3.07
C TYR A 163 -14.49 -30.49 4.25
N PRO A 164 -13.95 -31.07 5.34
CA PRO A 164 -13.63 -30.31 6.55
C PRO A 164 -12.69 -29.12 6.33
N SER A 165 -11.70 -29.27 5.43
CA SER A 165 -10.76 -28.19 5.12
C SER A 165 -11.38 -27.00 4.38
N TRP A 166 -12.55 -27.17 3.77
CA TRP A 166 -13.26 -26.09 3.08
C TRP A 166 -13.59 -24.91 4.01
N TRP A 167 -14.07 -25.21 5.23
CA TRP A 167 -14.50 -24.18 6.20
C TRP A 167 -13.34 -23.32 6.66
N LEU A 168 -12.22 -23.95 7.03
CA LEU A 168 -11.04 -23.23 7.51
C LEU A 168 -10.42 -22.38 6.39
N PHE A 169 -10.27 -22.95 5.20
CA PHE A 169 -9.67 -22.23 4.07
C PHE A 169 -10.48 -21.02 3.65
N ASN A 170 -11.80 -21.19 3.45
CA ASN A 170 -12.67 -20.08 3.09
C ASN A 170 -12.81 -19.06 4.22
N GLY A 171 -12.83 -19.49 5.48
CA GLY A 171 -12.81 -18.59 6.63
C GLY A 171 -11.59 -17.68 6.63
N LEU A 172 -10.40 -18.23 6.39
CA LEU A 172 -9.17 -17.44 6.28
C LEU A 172 -9.18 -16.48 5.07
N LEU A 173 -9.71 -16.92 3.92
CA LEU A 173 -9.85 -16.05 2.74
C LEU A 173 -10.84 -14.89 2.97
N LEU A 174 -11.91 -15.11 3.73
CA LEU A 174 -12.87 -14.07 4.12
C LEU A 174 -12.25 -13.07 5.10
N ILE A 175 -11.48 -13.54 6.08
CA ILE A 175 -10.70 -12.66 6.97
C ILE A 175 -9.79 -11.77 6.13
N LEU A 176 -9.09 -12.36 5.16
CA LEU A 176 -8.22 -11.61 4.26
C LEU A 176 -8.99 -10.56 3.44
N GLN A 177 -10.21 -10.88 2.98
CA GLN A 177 -11.05 -9.92 2.28
C GLN A 177 -11.49 -8.74 3.16
N VAL A 178 -11.85 -8.99 4.42
CA VAL A 178 -12.20 -7.91 5.36
C VAL A 178 -11.01 -6.96 5.55
N LEU A 179 -9.80 -7.51 5.70
CA LEU A 179 -8.59 -6.71 5.81
C LEU A 179 -8.34 -5.87 4.54
N HIS A 180 -8.55 -6.45 3.35
CA HIS A 180 -8.48 -5.70 2.09
C HIS A 180 -9.45 -4.53 2.01
N VAL A 181 -10.69 -4.70 2.47
CA VAL A 181 -11.67 -3.61 2.51
C VAL A 181 -11.21 -2.49 3.45
N ILE A 182 -10.67 -2.84 4.62
CA ILE A 182 -10.11 -1.86 5.57
C ILE A 182 -8.96 -1.07 4.94
N TRP A 183 -7.97 -1.74 4.34
CA TRP A 183 -6.86 -1.03 3.70
C TRP A 183 -7.28 -0.23 2.48
N SER A 184 -8.23 -0.75 1.69
CA SER A 184 -8.79 -0.01 0.56
C SER A 184 -9.38 1.32 1.03
N TYR A 185 -10.17 1.30 2.10
CA TYR A 185 -10.69 2.53 2.70
C TYR A 185 -9.58 3.50 3.13
N LEU A 186 -8.51 3.00 3.77
CA LEU A 186 -7.37 3.83 4.17
C LEU A 186 -6.63 4.44 2.97
N ILE A 187 -6.38 3.65 1.93
CA ILE A 187 -5.71 4.07 0.70
C ILE A 187 -6.56 5.12 -0.02
N ALA A 188 -7.86 4.86 -0.21
CA ALA A 188 -8.79 5.79 -0.83
C ALA A 188 -8.86 7.12 -0.08
N ARG A 189 -8.88 7.09 1.26
CA ARG A 189 -8.86 8.29 2.09
C ARG A 189 -7.59 9.12 1.88
N ILE A 190 -6.42 8.48 1.79
CA ILE A 190 -5.14 9.17 1.54
C ILE A 190 -5.11 9.75 0.13
N ALA A 191 -5.53 8.98 -0.88
CA ALA A 191 -5.59 9.42 -2.27
C ALA A 191 -6.54 10.62 -2.44
N PHE A 192 -7.73 10.57 -1.84
CA PHE A 192 -8.69 11.67 -1.89
C PHE A 192 -8.14 12.96 -1.24
N LYS A 193 -7.49 12.84 -0.08
CA LYS A 193 -6.84 13.98 0.59
C LYS A 193 -5.71 14.57 -0.27
N ALA A 194 -4.93 13.73 -0.95
CA ALA A 194 -3.87 14.18 -1.86
C ALA A 194 -4.44 14.92 -3.07
N LEU A 195 -5.54 14.43 -3.66
CA LEU A 195 -6.22 15.08 -4.78
C LEU A 195 -6.79 16.45 -4.42
N ILE A 196 -7.40 16.60 -3.24
CA ILE A 196 -7.91 17.91 -2.79
C ILE A 196 -6.76 18.90 -2.60
N ARG A 197 -5.67 18.51 -1.92
CA ARG A 197 -4.53 19.41 -1.70
C ARG A 197 -3.85 19.81 -3.01
N GLY A 198 -3.78 18.87 -3.96
CA GLY A 198 -3.26 19.13 -5.30
C GLY A 198 -4.17 20.02 -6.15
N LYS A 199 -5.49 20.01 -5.93
CA LYS A 199 -6.42 20.95 -6.56
C LYS A 199 -6.27 22.36 -5.99
N VAL A 200 -6.21 22.50 -4.66
CA VAL A 200 -6.05 23.81 -4.00
C VAL A 200 -4.74 24.49 -4.44
N SER A 201 -3.61 23.77 -4.51
CA SER A 201 -2.36 24.38 -4.97
C SER A 201 -2.31 24.72 -6.47
N LYS A 202 -3.28 24.21 -7.25
CA LYS A 202 -3.37 24.44 -8.70
C LYS A 202 -4.36 25.57 -9.02
N ASP A 203 -5.44 25.70 -8.25
CA ASP A 203 -6.41 26.82 -8.32
C ASP A 203 -5.79 28.13 -7.83
N ASP A 204 -5.01 28.12 -6.74
CA ASP A 204 -4.36 29.35 -6.22
C ASP A 204 -3.33 29.97 -7.20
N ARG A 205 -3.01 29.28 -8.30
CA ARG A 205 -2.02 29.71 -9.30
C ARG A 205 -2.63 30.03 -10.67
N SER A 206 -3.93 29.85 -10.86
CA SER A 206 -4.63 30.23 -12.11
C SER A 206 -5.40 31.55 -12.01
N ASP A 207 -5.55 32.13 -10.82
CA ASP A 207 -6.35 33.36 -10.62
C ASP A 207 -5.53 34.67 -10.58
N VAL A 208 -4.30 34.69 -11.12
CA VAL A 208 -3.43 35.90 -11.17
C VAL A 208 -3.06 36.41 -12.56
N GLU A 209 -3.69 35.93 -13.63
CA GLU A 209 -3.59 36.56 -14.96
C GLU A 209 -4.97 36.82 -15.57
N SER A 210 -5.71 37.78 -15.01
CA SER A 210 -6.65 38.62 -15.77
C SER A 210 -7.26 39.70 -14.86
N SER A 211 -6.53 40.79 -14.65
CA SER A 211 -7.13 42.14 -14.53
C SER A 211 -6.00 43.18 -14.43
N SER A 212 -5.32 43.43 -15.55
CA SER A 212 -4.51 44.63 -15.75
C SER A 212 -5.41 45.78 -16.21
N GLU A 213 -5.41 46.87 -15.43
CA GLU A 213 -5.44 48.30 -15.86
C GLU A 213 -6.76 48.83 -16.47
N GLU A 214 -7.30 50.05 -16.23
CA GLU A 214 -7.01 51.28 -15.47
C GLU A 214 -8.29 52.17 -15.59
N GLU A 215 -8.56 53.11 -14.67
CA GLU A 215 -8.86 54.54 -14.97
C GLU A 215 -9.35 55.34 -13.72
N ASP A 216 -8.73 56.50 -13.56
CA ASP A 216 -8.85 57.56 -12.54
C ASP A 216 -9.76 58.69 -13.04
N VAL A 217 -10.68 59.23 -12.21
CA VAL A 217 -11.11 60.66 -12.24
C VAL A 217 -11.65 61.12 -10.85
N THR A 218 -10.85 61.93 -10.14
CA THR A 218 -11.09 63.15 -9.28
C THR A 218 -12.49 63.47 -8.66
N THR A 219 -12.68 64.03 -7.43
CA THR A 219 -12.15 65.31 -6.87
C THR A 219 -12.54 65.57 -5.39
N ASN A 220 -11.62 66.16 -4.59
CA ASN A 220 -11.72 67.08 -3.40
C ASN A 220 -12.64 66.78 -2.17
N THR A 221 -12.17 66.85 -0.91
CA THR A 221 -12.00 68.10 -0.12
C THR A 221 -11.28 67.90 1.26
N LYS A 222 -10.22 68.70 1.50
CA LYS A 222 -9.64 69.34 2.73
C LYS A 222 -9.17 68.55 4.00
N ARG A 223 -7.93 68.92 4.42
CA ARG A 223 -7.09 68.77 5.65
C ARG A 223 -7.70 69.40 6.94
N PRO A 224 -7.10 69.33 8.18
CA PRO A 224 -5.65 69.17 8.57
C PRO A 224 -5.33 68.20 9.75
N CYS A 225 -4.16 67.55 9.75
CA CYS A 225 -2.91 67.81 10.52
C CYS A 225 -3.05 67.97 12.05
N ASP A 226 -2.40 67.09 12.81
CA ASP A 226 -1.70 67.43 14.06
C ASP A 226 -0.44 66.57 14.22
N SER A 227 0.58 67.18 14.82
CA SER A 227 1.99 66.77 14.85
C SER A 227 2.56 66.78 16.28
N SER A 228 3.38 65.78 16.62
CA SER A 228 4.55 65.86 17.54
C SER A 228 5.21 64.47 17.61
N SER A 229 6.46 64.22 17.19
CA SER A 229 7.76 64.60 17.80
C SER A 229 7.83 64.21 19.29
N SER A 230 8.80 63.48 19.86
CA SER A 230 10.25 63.37 19.60
C SER A 230 10.90 62.35 20.55
N ASN A 231 12.03 61.75 20.11
CA ASN A 231 13.27 61.39 20.84
C ASN A 231 13.18 60.36 22.00
N GLY A 232 14.14 59.46 22.24
CA GLY A 232 15.52 59.29 21.76
C GLY A 232 16.40 58.76 22.91
N ALA A 233 17.52 58.09 22.55
CA ALA A 233 18.64 57.58 23.36
C ALA A 233 18.46 56.20 24.04
N ASN A 234 19.16 55.10 23.67
CA ASN A 234 20.60 54.80 23.47
C ASN A 234 21.34 54.46 24.78
N TRP A 235 21.76 53.20 24.95
CA TRP A 235 22.95 52.85 25.75
C TRP A 235 23.58 51.50 25.37
N VAL A 236 24.86 51.37 25.68
CA VAL A 236 25.93 50.67 24.94
C VAL A 236 26.46 49.43 25.70
N ASN A 237 27.02 48.48 24.95
CA ASN A 237 27.98 47.38 25.24
C ASN A 237 28.49 47.07 26.67
N GLY A 238 28.74 45.77 26.91
CA GLY A 238 29.72 45.28 27.90
C GLY A 238 30.03 43.78 27.72
N HIS A 239 31.32 43.46 27.58
CA HIS A 239 31.96 42.14 27.38
C HIS A 239 32.32 41.46 28.73
N VAL A 240 32.83 40.21 28.70
CA VAL A 240 33.58 39.40 29.73
C VAL A 240 32.88 38.03 29.97
N GLU A 241 33.32 36.91 29.38
CA GLU A 241 34.43 35.97 29.72
C GLU A 241 34.14 34.97 30.87
N GLY A 242 34.42 33.66 30.69
CA GLY A 242 34.67 32.72 31.79
C GLY A 242 34.00 31.32 31.81
N SER A 243 34.64 30.33 31.17
CA SER A 243 35.01 28.96 31.65
C SER A 243 34.15 28.05 32.57
N TYR A 244 34.13 26.74 32.19
CA TYR A 244 34.07 25.47 33.00
C TYR A 244 32.74 25.17 33.78
N TRP A 245 32.12 23.97 33.83
CA TRP A 245 32.49 22.54 34.10
C TRP A 245 31.37 21.62 33.49
N ALA A 246 31.53 20.40 32.95
CA ALA A 246 31.98 19.08 33.44
C ALA A 246 31.10 18.41 34.53
N GLU A 247 30.58 17.20 34.17
CA GLU A 247 30.04 16.06 34.99
C GLU A 247 28.73 16.33 35.79
N GLU A 248 27.74 15.44 35.87
CA GLU A 248 27.66 13.96 35.89
C GLU A 248 26.63 13.35 34.92
#